data_AF-A0A952EXX1-F1
#
_entry.id   AF-A0A952EXX1-F1
#
_cell.length_a   1.000
_cell.length_b   1.000
_cell.length_c   1.000
_cell.angle_alpha   90.00
_cell.angle_beta   90.00
_cell.angle_gamma   90.00
#
_symmetry.space_group_name_H-M   'P 1'
#
loop_
_entity.id
_entity.type
_entity.pdbx_description
1 polymer ?
#
loop_
_entity_poly.entity_id
_entity_poly.type
_entity_poly.pdbx_seq_one_letter_code
_entity_poly.pdbx_strand_id
1 'polypeptide(L)'
;MAQVVEAARQIVRTARLNDVTGGFLFESCNDQGAPPYRGRVDMSFAVSAGMEPEEHFKQIATAMVRQGWTDGPPPGRRPFGLAVHTKTVMVVIGRACGDNSRGSAQVCGECRNLTDHRHDGMTVGNEITDRLTGR
;
A
#
# COMPACT_ATOMS: atom_id res chain seq x y z
N MET A 1 -6.70 7.10 9.14
CA MET A 1 -5.61 7.66 8.31
C MET A 1 -4.21 7.33 8.85
N ALA A 2 -3.84 7.75 10.08
CA ALA A 2 -2.45 7.67 10.58
C ALA A 2 -1.79 6.28 10.43
N GLN A 3 -2.51 5.20 10.77
CA GLN A 3 -1.97 3.83 10.72
C GLN A 3 -1.39 3.42 9.35
N VAL A 4 -2.17 3.57 8.28
CA VAL A 4 -1.74 3.14 6.94
C VAL A 4 -0.71 4.09 6.33
N VAL A 5 -0.77 5.38 6.67
CA VAL A 5 0.23 6.37 6.25
C VAL A 5 1.58 6.07 6.93
N GLU A 6 1.60 5.76 8.23
CA GLU A 6 2.85 5.40 8.92
C GLU A 6 3.44 4.08 8.40
N ALA A 7 2.60 3.08 8.11
CA ALA A 7 3.04 1.86 7.47
C ALA A 7 3.63 2.13 6.06
N ALA A 8 2.98 2.98 5.27
CA ALA A 8 3.49 3.40 3.96
C ALA A 8 4.86 4.10 4.08
N ARG A 9 5.01 5.03 5.03
CA ARG A 9 6.31 5.68 5.33
C ARG A 9 7.37 4.67 5.76
N GLN A 10 7.02 3.67 6.57
CA GLN A 10 7.95 2.62 6.97
C GLN A 10 8.45 1.82 5.76
N ILE A 11 7.57 1.47 4.82
CA ILE A 11 7.95 0.75 3.60
C ILE A 11 8.92 1.59 2.76
N VAL A 12 8.57 2.87 2.52
CA VAL A 12 9.41 3.81 1.76
C VAL A 12 10.82 3.87 2.35
N ARG A 13 10.94 4.03 3.67
CA ARG A 13 12.25 4.11 4.35
C ARG A 13 13.00 2.77 4.34
N THR A 14 12.32 1.68 4.68
CA THR A 14 12.94 0.35 4.84
C THR A 14 13.47 -0.18 3.53
N ALA A 15 12.68 -0.05 2.46
CA ALA A 15 13.04 -0.51 1.13
C ALA A 15 13.77 0.55 0.30
N ARG A 16 14.02 1.74 0.87
CA ARG A 16 14.69 2.87 0.20
C ARG A 16 14.06 3.21 -1.15
N LEU A 17 12.73 3.28 -1.18
CA LEU A 17 11.99 3.52 -2.41
C LEU A 17 12.29 4.92 -2.96
N ASN A 18 12.46 5.01 -4.27
CA ASN A 18 12.75 6.25 -4.99
C ASN A 18 11.54 6.67 -5.83
N ASP A 19 11.45 7.99 -6.10
CA ASP A 19 10.41 8.60 -6.91
C ASP A 19 8.99 8.16 -6.49
N VAL A 20 8.74 8.23 -5.18
CA VAL A 20 7.48 7.81 -4.57
C VAL A 20 6.43 8.87 -4.82
N THR A 21 5.26 8.45 -5.30
CA THR A 21 4.03 9.24 -5.33
C THR A 21 2.92 8.45 -4.66
N GLY A 22 1.93 9.11 -4.05
CA GLY A 22 0.80 8.37 -3.49
C GLY A 22 -0.37 9.19 -2.98
N GLY A 23 -1.50 8.51 -2.81
CA GLY A 23 -2.77 9.05 -2.34
C GLY A 23 -3.37 8.23 -1.20
N PHE A 24 -4.15 8.90 -0.35
CA PHE A 24 -4.95 8.28 0.72
C PHE A 24 -6.44 8.32 0.39
N LEU A 25 -7.12 7.19 0.54
CA LEU A 25 -8.57 7.09 0.41
C LEU A 25 -9.19 6.19 1.49
N PHE A 26 -10.49 6.34 1.70
CA PHE A 26 -11.30 5.35 2.39
C PHE A 26 -11.85 4.36 1.36
N GLU A 27 -11.63 3.07 1.61
CA GLU A 27 -12.14 1.99 0.78
C GLU A 27 -13.20 1.22 1.57
N SER A 28 -14.37 1.00 0.95
CA SER A 28 -15.38 0.09 1.48
C SER A 28 -14.82 -1.33 1.53
N CYS A 29 -15.06 -2.05 2.63
CA CYS A 29 -14.64 -3.44 2.75
C CYS A 29 -15.64 -4.45 2.18
N ASN A 30 -16.76 -3.97 1.64
CA ASN A 30 -17.78 -4.78 0.96
C ASN A 30 -18.11 -4.21 -0.43
N ASP A 31 -18.80 -5.03 -1.22
CA ASP A 31 -19.29 -4.75 -2.57
C ASP A 31 -20.45 -3.74 -2.61
N GLN A 32 -21.13 -3.49 -1.49
CA GLN A 32 -22.21 -2.52 -1.38
C GLN A 32 -21.72 -1.07 -1.30
N GLY A 33 -20.41 -0.85 -1.15
CA GLY A 33 -19.86 0.48 -0.90
C GLY A 33 -20.32 1.07 0.45
N ALA A 34 -20.68 0.22 1.42
CA ALA A 34 -21.19 0.62 2.72
C ALA A 34 -20.15 0.34 3.81
N PRO A 35 -20.30 0.92 5.01
CA PRO A 35 -19.46 0.54 6.14
C PRO A 35 -19.45 -0.99 6.38
N PRO A 36 -18.35 -1.56 6.91
CA PRO A 36 -17.16 -0.85 7.38
C PRO A 36 -16.19 -0.46 6.26
N TYR A 37 -15.58 0.71 6.43
CA TYR A 37 -14.47 1.21 5.62
C TYR A 37 -13.12 0.87 6.25
N ARG A 38 -12.08 0.88 5.42
CA ARG A 38 -10.68 0.93 5.84
C ARG A 38 -9.98 2.14 5.23
N GLY A 39 -8.91 2.59 5.90
CA GLY A 39 -7.95 3.47 5.23
C GLY A 39 -7.12 2.68 4.23
N ARG A 40 -6.82 3.28 3.09
CA ARG A 40 -5.94 2.73 2.06
C ARG A 40 -4.98 3.81 1.58
N VAL A 41 -3.71 3.45 1.42
CA VAL A 41 -2.73 4.26 0.69
C VAL A 41 -2.38 3.52 -0.59
N ASP A 42 -2.54 4.19 -1.72
CA ASP A 42 -2.01 3.72 -2.99
C ASP A 42 -0.77 4.54 -3.32
N MET A 43 0.36 3.86 -3.53
CA MET A 43 1.61 4.51 -3.90
C MET A 43 2.27 3.85 -5.09
N SER A 44 3.01 4.63 -5.86
CA SER A 44 3.87 4.17 -6.94
C SER A 44 5.31 4.60 -6.68
N PHE A 45 6.27 3.84 -7.17
CA PHE A 45 7.70 4.08 -6.97
C PHE A 45 8.50 3.60 -8.19
N ALA A 46 9.69 4.14 -8.40
CA ALA A 46 10.59 3.68 -9.45
C ALA A 46 11.11 2.27 -9.16
N VAL A 47 11.13 1.41 -10.18
CA VAL A 47 11.88 0.15 -10.11
C VAL A 47 13.37 0.47 -10.10
N SER A 48 14.14 -0.20 -9.24
CA SER A 48 15.59 -0.01 -9.16
C SER A 48 16.24 -0.25 -10.52
N ALA A 49 17.14 0.65 -10.93
CA ALA A 49 17.76 0.60 -12.25
C ALA A 49 18.51 -0.73 -12.47
N GLY A 50 18.31 -1.34 -13.63
CA GLY A 50 18.93 -2.62 -13.99
C GLY A 50 18.37 -3.84 -13.27
N MET A 51 17.25 -3.70 -12.54
CA MET A 51 16.60 -4.80 -11.84
C MET A 51 15.28 -5.17 -12.51
N GLU A 52 15.00 -6.47 -12.62
CA GLU A 52 13.68 -6.93 -13.04
C GLU A 52 12.62 -6.55 -11.98
N PRO A 53 11.45 -6.04 -12.37
CA PRO A 53 10.45 -5.55 -11.41
C PRO A 53 10.06 -6.59 -10.35
N GLU A 54 9.91 -7.85 -10.73
CA GLU A 54 9.56 -8.92 -9.79
C GLU A 54 10.66 -9.19 -8.76
N GLU A 55 11.93 -9.07 -9.14
CA GLU A 55 13.05 -9.19 -8.21
C GLU A 55 13.04 -8.02 -7.23
N HIS A 56 12.79 -6.82 -7.71
CA HIS A 56 12.68 -5.63 -6.86
C HIS A 56 11.53 -5.77 -5.86
N PHE A 57 10.36 -6.25 -6.29
CA PHE A 57 9.21 -6.45 -5.39
C PHE A 57 9.50 -7.51 -4.31
N LYS A 58 10.19 -8.61 -4.67
CA LYS A 58 10.63 -9.63 -3.71
C LYS A 58 11.63 -9.05 -2.70
N GLN A 59 12.54 -8.17 -3.13
CA GLN A 59 13.48 -7.50 -2.23
C GLN A 59 12.77 -6.58 -1.24
N ILE A 60 11.78 -5.80 -1.70
CA ILE A 60 10.95 -4.95 -0.82
C ILE A 60 10.28 -5.82 0.24
N ALA A 61 9.61 -6.90 -0.16
CA ALA A 61 8.94 -7.80 0.77
C ALA A 61 9.89 -8.43 1.78
N THR A 62 11.03 -8.93 1.32
CA THR A 62 12.08 -9.50 2.18
C THR A 62 12.58 -8.47 3.20
N ALA A 63 12.78 -7.23 2.78
CA ALA A 63 13.18 -6.15 3.68
C ALA A 63 12.12 -5.88 4.76
N MET A 64 10.83 -5.88 4.40
CA MET A 64 9.73 -5.74 5.36
C MET A 64 9.68 -6.91 6.34
N VAL A 65 9.85 -8.15 5.87
CA VAL A 65 9.88 -9.35 6.73
C VAL A 65 11.03 -9.26 7.74
N ARG A 66 12.20 -8.78 7.32
CA ARG A 66 13.32 -8.51 8.25
C ARG A 66 13.01 -7.44 9.30
N GLN A 67 12.01 -6.59 9.07
CA GLN A 67 11.49 -5.61 10.03
C GLN A 67 10.32 -6.17 10.88
N GLY A 68 10.12 -7.50 10.89
CA GLY A 68 9.10 -8.15 11.71
C GLY A 68 7.72 -8.23 11.08
N TRP A 69 7.61 -7.98 9.77
CA TRP A 69 6.39 -8.25 9.02
C TRP A 69 6.29 -9.75 8.68
N THR A 70 5.06 -10.22 8.49
CA THR A 70 4.78 -11.58 8.05
C THR A 70 4.75 -11.63 6.52
N ASP A 71 5.38 -12.65 5.95
CA ASP A 71 5.30 -12.94 4.52
C ASP A 71 3.91 -13.45 4.11
N GLY A 72 3.46 -13.06 2.93
CA GLY A 72 2.15 -13.40 2.39
C GLY A 72 0.99 -12.56 2.94
N PRO A 73 -0.25 -12.84 2.47
CA PRO A 73 -1.45 -12.16 2.94
C PRO A 73 -1.93 -12.72 4.31
N PRO A 74 -2.73 -11.95 5.07
CA PRO A 74 -3.45 -12.48 6.23
C PRO A 74 -4.37 -13.65 5.85
N PRO A 75 -4.69 -14.57 6.78
CA PRO A 75 -5.60 -15.69 6.52
C PRO A 75 -6.92 -15.25 5.87
N GLY A 76 -7.36 -16.01 4.86
CA GLY A 76 -8.61 -15.75 4.13
C GLY A 76 -8.53 -14.62 3.10
N ARG A 77 -7.39 -13.94 2.95
CA ARG A 77 -7.16 -12.95 1.88
C ARG A 77 -6.38 -13.57 0.72
N ARG A 78 -6.77 -13.22 -0.51
CA ARG A 78 -6.10 -13.67 -1.75
C ARG A 78 -5.89 -12.48 -2.70
N PRO A 79 -4.99 -11.53 -2.35
CA PRO A 79 -4.69 -10.42 -3.23
C PRO A 79 -3.96 -10.89 -4.49
N PHE A 80 -4.07 -10.08 -5.55
CA PHE A 80 -3.25 -10.26 -6.75
C PHE A 80 -1.93 -9.50 -6.58
N GLY A 81 -0.82 -10.21 -6.55
CA GLY A 81 0.52 -9.65 -6.32
C GLY A 81 1.20 -10.20 -5.07
N LEU A 82 2.37 -9.66 -4.74
CA LEU A 82 3.14 -10.08 -3.58
C LEU A 82 2.58 -9.36 -2.35
N ALA A 83 2.25 -10.09 -1.28
CA ALA A 83 1.73 -9.51 -0.06
C ALA A 83 2.68 -9.68 1.13
N VAL A 84 2.71 -8.69 2.01
CA VAL A 84 3.26 -8.79 3.37
C VAL A 84 2.27 -8.14 4.33
N HIS A 85 2.25 -8.56 5.59
CA HIS A 85 1.31 -7.98 6.56
C HIS A 85 1.86 -7.89 7.98
N THR A 86 1.26 -7.00 8.76
CA THR A 86 1.28 -7.02 10.22
C THR A 86 -0.08 -7.51 10.71
N LYS A 87 -0.30 -7.54 12.03
CA LYS A 87 -1.62 -7.81 12.62
C LYS A 87 -2.72 -6.86 12.13
N THR A 88 -2.36 -5.68 11.63
CA THR A 88 -3.30 -4.57 11.44
C THR A 88 -3.21 -3.88 10.08
N VAL A 89 -2.21 -4.21 9.27
CA VAL A 89 -1.99 -3.63 7.94
C VAL A 89 -1.54 -4.74 7.00
N MET A 90 -2.10 -4.77 5.80
CA MET A 90 -1.65 -5.60 4.69
C MET A 90 -1.11 -4.69 3.59
N VAL A 91 -0.02 -5.10 2.97
CA VAL A 91 0.57 -4.42 1.80
C VAL A 91 0.53 -5.39 0.63
N VAL A 92 0.09 -4.92 -0.52
CA VAL A 92 0.16 -5.66 -1.78
C VAL A 92 1.07 -4.90 -2.73
N ILE A 93 2.12 -5.54 -3.23
CA ILE A 93 3.15 -4.98 -4.10
C ILE A 93 3.01 -5.62 -5.48
N GLY A 94 3.08 -4.80 -6.52
CA GLY A 94 3.00 -5.25 -7.90
C GLY A 94 3.47 -4.20 -8.88
N ARG A 95 3.16 -4.41 -10.15
CA ARG A 95 3.45 -3.43 -11.21
C ARG A 95 2.48 -2.25 -11.11
N ALA A 96 2.95 -1.07 -11.49
CA ALA A 96 2.03 0.02 -11.81
C ALA A 96 1.32 -0.29 -13.14
N CYS A 97 0.03 0.05 -13.26
CA CYS A 97 -0.70 -0.17 -14.50
C CYS A 97 -0.11 0.69 -15.62
N GLY A 98 0.25 0.06 -16.75
CA GLY A 98 0.70 0.76 -17.96
C GLY A 98 2.15 1.25 -17.97
N ASP A 99 2.92 1.06 -16.88
CA ASP A 99 4.32 1.49 -16.79
C ASP A 99 5.19 0.42 -16.11
N ASN A 100 6.04 -0.23 -16.91
CA ASN A 100 6.95 -1.27 -16.43
C ASN A 100 8.17 -0.72 -15.69
N SER A 101 8.44 0.59 -15.78
CA SER A 101 9.51 1.24 -15.02
C SER A 101 9.10 1.53 -13.57
N ARG A 102 7.83 1.31 -13.22
CA ARG A 102 7.27 1.62 -11.91
C ARG A 102 6.62 0.43 -11.23
N GLY A 103 6.81 0.37 -9.92
CA GLY A 103 6.06 -0.47 -9.01
C GLY A 103 4.84 0.26 -8.46
N SER A 104 3.91 -0.51 -7.90
CA SER A 104 2.80 -0.05 -7.08
C SER A 104 2.78 -0.80 -5.75
N ALA A 105 2.32 -0.13 -4.71
CA ALA A 105 2.03 -0.73 -3.43
C ALA A 105 0.70 -0.18 -2.87
N GLN A 106 -0.19 -1.10 -2.50
CA GLN A 106 -1.46 -0.80 -1.84
C GLN A 106 -1.33 -1.16 -0.36
N VAL A 107 -1.44 -0.17 0.52
CA VAL A 107 -1.35 -0.33 1.98
C VAL A 107 -2.75 -0.26 2.58
N CYS A 108 -3.29 -1.40 2.96
CA CYS A 108 -4.66 -1.57 3.43
C CYS A 108 -4.71 -1.76 4.94
N GLY A 109 -5.49 -0.92 5.62
CA GLY A 109 -5.75 -1.05 7.06
C GLY A 109 -6.89 -2.01 7.39
N GLU A 110 -7.31 -1.96 8.65
CA GLU A 110 -8.43 -2.75 9.16
C GLU A 110 -9.80 -2.20 8.74
N CYS A 111 -10.73 -3.12 8.49
CA CYS A 111 -12.13 -2.85 8.18
C CYS A 111 -12.93 -2.60 9.47
N ARG A 112 -12.78 -1.42 10.06
CA ARG A 112 -13.41 -1.07 11.35
C ARG A 112 -14.03 0.33 11.39
N ASN A 113 -13.90 1.11 10.33
CA ASN A 113 -14.49 2.44 10.31
C ASN A 113 -15.97 2.35 9.91
N LEU A 114 -16.86 2.68 10.83
CA LEU A 114 -18.32 2.64 10.60
C LEU A 114 -18.88 3.93 10.00
N THR A 115 -18.03 4.96 9.82
CA THR A 115 -18.41 6.21 9.17
C THR A 115 -18.63 5.96 7.68
N ASP A 116 -19.71 6.51 7.14
CA ASP A 116 -20.02 6.43 5.73
C ASP A 116 -19.18 7.43 4.93
N HIS A 117 -18.29 6.91 4.09
CA HIS A 117 -17.37 7.69 3.26
C HIS A 117 -17.74 7.69 1.77
N ARG A 118 -18.96 7.25 1.40
CA ARG A 118 -19.41 7.19 -0.01
C ARG A 118 -19.31 8.53 -0.74
N HIS A 119 -19.37 9.63 0.00
CA HIS A 119 -19.42 10.99 -0.53
C HIS A 119 -18.17 11.82 -0.19
N ASP A 120 -17.14 11.21 0.38
CA ASP A 120 -15.89 11.91 0.74
C ASP A 120 -15.09 12.39 -0.47
N GLY A 121 -15.40 11.84 -1.66
CA GLY A 121 -14.83 12.29 -2.92
C GLY A 121 -13.38 11.87 -3.15
N MET A 122 -13.00 11.96 -4.43
CA MET A 122 -11.76 11.54 -5.09
C MET A 122 -11.67 10.05 -5.42
N THR A 123 -11.96 9.73 -6.68
CA THR A 123 -11.58 8.49 -7.38
C THR A 123 -10.09 8.19 -7.32
N VAL A 124 -9.26 9.20 -6.97
CA VAL A 124 -7.79 9.18 -6.96
C VAL A 124 -7.19 9.33 -5.55
N GLY A 125 -8.03 9.48 -4.51
CA GLY A 125 -7.59 9.74 -3.13
C GLY A 125 -6.97 11.13 -2.92
N ASN A 126 -6.75 11.50 -1.66
CA ASN A 126 -6.06 12.72 -1.26
C ASN A 126 -4.55 12.55 -1.47
N GLU A 127 -3.92 13.49 -2.18
CA GLU A 127 -2.46 13.53 -2.38
C GLU A 127 -1.73 13.55 -1.02
N ILE A 128 -0.74 12.66 -0.83
CA ILE A 128 0.03 12.56 0.42
C ILE A 128 1.54 12.31 0.19
N THR A 129 2.08 12.57 -1.00
CA THR A 129 3.48 12.23 -1.37
C THR A 129 4.49 12.83 -0.40
N ASP A 130 4.29 14.09 -0.01
CA ASP A 130 5.19 14.78 0.94
C ASP A 130 5.19 14.06 2.30
N ARG A 131 4.03 13.57 2.74
CA ARG A 131 3.90 12.80 3.98
C ARG A 131 4.58 11.43 3.89
N LEU A 132 4.58 10.81 2.72
CA LEU A 132 5.24 9.51 2.48
C LEU A 132 6.76 9.64 2.47
N THR A 133 7.27 10.72 1.89
CA THR A 133 8.71 10.95 1.69
C THR A 133 9.36 11.75 2.82
N GLY A 134 8.56 12.39 3.69
CA GLY A 134 9.05 13.22 4.79
C GLY A 134 9.60 14.57 4.32
N ARG A 135 9.08 15.07 3.19
CA ARG A 135 9.38 16.40 2.65
C ARG A 135 8.38 17.43 3.17
#